data_AF-A0A645ITB0-F1
#
_entry.id   AF-A0A645ITB0-F1
#
_cell.length_a   1.000
_cell.length_b   1.000
_cell.length_c   1.000
_cell.angle_alpha   90.00
_cell.angle_beta   90.00
_cell.angle_gamma   90.00
#
_symmetry.space_group_name_H-M   'P 1'
#
loop_
_entity.id
_entity.type
_entity.pdbx_description
1 polymer ?
#
loop_
_entity_poly.entity_id
_entity_poly.type
_entity_poly.pdbx_seq_one_letter_code
_entity_poly.pdbx_strand_id
1 'polypeptide(L)' 'MIKKKGEDAKVAIRSIRRDANETIKKNKKDGEITEDDQKKMEEDAQKATDSFIKDVDKIVTDKEKEIMEV' A
#
# COMPACT_ATOMS: atom_id res chain seq x y z
N MET A 1 7.25 -11.68 -16.88
CA MET A 1 8.29 -11.05 -16.02
C MET A 1 7.79 -9.76 -15.36
N ILE A 2 7.15 -8.85 -16.10
CA ILE A 2 6.63 -7.59 -15.56
C ILE A 2 5.43 -7.76 -14.61
N LYS A 3 4.45 -8.65 -14.93
CA LYS A 3 3.35 -8.98 -13.99
C LYS A 3 3.85 -9.47 -12.64
N LYS A 4 4.87 -10.34 -12.63
CA LYS A 4 5.47 -10.86 -11.39
C LYS A 4 6.05 -9.73 -10.54
N LYS A 5 6.80 -8.80 -11.15
CA LYS A 5 7.32 -7.61 -10.44
C LYS A 5 6.19 -6.73 -9.88
N GLY A 6 5.10 -6.58 -10.63
CA GLY A 6 3.90 -5.88 -10.16
C GLY A 6 3.27 -6.53 -8.93
N GLU A 7 3.09 -7.85 -8.95
CA GLU A 7 2.54 -8.59 -7.81
C GLU A 7 3.47 -8.54 -6.59
N ASP A 8 4.79 -8.72 -6.79
CA ASP A 8 5.78 -8.59 -5.72
C ASP A 8 5.72 -7.19 -5.07
N ALA A 9 5.58 -6.13 -5.87
CA ALA A 9 5.41 -4.76 -5.39
C ALA A 9 4.12 -4.59 -4.57
N LYS A 10 2.98 -5.12 -5.05
CA LYS A 10 1.71 -5.07 -4.31
C LYS A 10 1.79 -5.84 -2.99
N VAL A 11 2.49 -6.96 -2.94
CA VAL A 11 2.73 -7.71 -1.70
C VAL A 11 3.54 -6.86 -0.72
N ALA A 12 4.61 -6.20 -1.18
CA ALA A 12 5.41 -5.31 -0.34
C ALA A 12 4.58 -4.14 0.22
N ILE A 13 3.76 -3.49 -0.62
CA ILE A 13 2.86 -2.41 -0.17
C ILE A 13 1.91 -2.90 0.93
N ARG A 14 1.30 -4.08 0.76
CA ARG A 14 0.40 -4.65 1.77
C ARG A 14 1.12 -5.02 3.07
N SER A 15 2.38 -5.45 3.00
CA SER A 15 3.22 -5.69 4.17
C SER A 15 3.46 -4.39 4.93
N ILE A 16 3.85 -3.32 4.24
CA ILE A 16 4.08 -2.00 4.85
C ILE A 16 2.80 -1.48 5.53
N ARG A 17 1.64 -1.63 4.90
CA ARG A 17 0.36 -1.26 5.53
C ARG A 17 0.10 -2.06 6.80
N ARG A 18 0.41 -3.37 6.81
CA ARG A 18 0.28 -4.20 8.00
C ARG A 18 1.16 -3.68 9.12
N ASP A 19 2.43 -3.42 8.84
CA ASP A 19 3.39 -2.91 9.83
C ASP A 19 2.94 -1.55 10.38
N ALA A 20 2.49 -0.65 9.51
CA ALA A 20 1.92 0.65 9.91
C ALA A 20 0.72 0.48 10.85
N ASN A 21 -0.21 -0.43 10.52
CA ASN A 21 -1.38 -0.70 11.36
C ASN A 21 -1.00 -1.34 12.70
N GLU A 22 0.05 -2.18 12.74
CA GLU A 22 0.58 -2.73 14.00
C GLU A 22 1.18 -1.61 14.88
N THR A 23 1.92 -0.66 14.30
CA THR A 23 2.43 0.53 14.99
C THR A 23 1.29 1.42 15.50
N ILE A 24 0.30 1.74 14.68
CA ILE A 24 -0.86 2.56 15.08
C ILE A 24 -1.58 1.93 16.28
N LYS A 25 -1.83 0.62 16.23
CA LYS A 25 -2.48 -0.11 17.34
C LYS A 25 -1.64 -0.08 18.61
N LYS A 26 -0.31 -0.16 18.49
CA LYS A 26 0.61 -0.06 19.63
C LYS A 26 0.52 1.33 20.25
N ASN A 27 0.67 2.38 19.46
CA ASN A 27 0.60 3.77 19.95
C ASN A 27 -0.73 4.07 20.65
N LYS A 28 -1.85 3.50 20.16
CA LYS A 28 -3.16 3.63 20.82
C LYS A 28 -3.19 2.93 22.18
N LYS A 29 -2.58 1.74 22.30
CA LYS A 29 -2.47 1.03 23.58
C LYS A 29 -1.57 1.75 24.57
N ASP A 30 -0.50 2.36 24.08
CA ASP A 30 0.46 3.12 24.87
C ASP A 30 -0.08 4.52 25.25
N GLY A 31 -1.25 4.90 24.74
CA GLY A 31 -1.92 6.17 25.03
C GLY A 31 -1.34 7.37 24.29
N GLU A 32 -0.48 7.14 23.29
CA GLU A 32 0.17 8.19 22.50
C GLU A 32 -0.80 8.84 21.49
N ILE A 33 -1.85 8.11 21.08
CA ILE A 33 -2.87 8.59 20.14
C ILE A 33 -4.28 8.27 20.63
N THR A 34 -5.25 9.09 20.22
CA THR A 34 -6.66 8.85 20.54
C THR A 34 -7.30 7.78 19.64
N GLU A 35 -8.53 7.37 19.95
CA GLU A 35 -9.29 6.47 19.07
C GLU A 35 -9.62 7.13 17.71
N ASP A 36 -9.88 8.44 17.71
CA ASP A 36 -10.17 9.19 16.49
C ASP A 36 -8.92 9.32 15.62
N ASP A 37 -7.76 9.55 16.23
CA ASP A 37 -6.46 9.54 15.54
C ASP A 37 -6.17 8.18 14.93
N GLN A 38 -6.40 7.09 15.68
CA GLN A 38 -6.24 5.73 15.16
C GLN A 38 -7.08 5.52 13.89
N LYS A 39 -8.38 5.85 13.93
CA LYS A 39 -9.28 5.67 12.79
C LYS A 39 -8.79 6.46 11.57
N LYS A 40 -8.40 7.71 11.79
CA LYS A 40 -7.87 8.57 10.72
C LYS A 40 -6.58 8.02 10.11
N MET A 41 -5.63 7.59 10.94
CA MET A 41 -4.37 7.02 10.48
C MET A 41 -4.57 5.70 9.72
N GLU A 42 -5.49 4.83 10.17
CA GLU A 42 -5.83 3.59 9.46
C GLU A 42 -6.50 3.89 8.10
N GLU A 43 -7.38 4.90 8.01
CA GLU A 43 -7.95 5.36 6.74
C GLU A 43 -6.89 5.92 5.79
N ASP A 44 -5.97 6.73 6.31
CA ASP A 44 -4.91 7.34 5.49
C ASP A 44 -3.93 6.26 4.97
N ALA A 45 -3.59 5.26 5.82
CA ALA A 45 -2.81 4.10 5.40
C ALA A 45 -3.51 3.28 4.31
N GLN A 46 -4.84 3.14 4.39
CA GLN A 46 -5.65 2.48 3.38
C GLN A 46 -5.68 3.27 2.06
N LYS A 47 -5.92 4.59 2.12
CA LYS A 47 -5.91 5.46 0.93
C LYS A 47 -4.56 5.46 0.22
N ALA A 48 -3.47 5.53 0.98
CA ALA A 48 -2.11 5.45 0.43
C ALA A 48 -1.88 4.10 -0.26
N THR A 49 -2.25 3.00 0.40
CA THR A 49 -2.15 1.64 -0.16
C THR A 49 -2.90 1.52 -1.48
N ASP A 50 -4.15 1.98 -1.53
CA ASP A 50 -4.98 1.90 -2.73
C ASP A 50 -4.43 2.76 -3.87
N SER A 51 -3.88 3.94 -3.57
CA SER A 51 -3.22 4.79 -4.56
C SER A 51 -2.00 4.09 -5.18
N PHE A 52 -1.10 3.57 -4.35
CA PHE A 52 0.11 2.92 -4.86
C PHE A 52 -0.17 1.61 -5.59
N ILE A 53 -1.19 0.84 -5.19
CA ILE A 53 -1.62 -0.34 -5.95
C ILE A 53 -2.09 0.06 -7.36
N LYS A 54 -2.90 1.12 -7.48
CA LYS A 54 -3.34 1.64 -8.79
C LYS A 54 -2.17 2.10 -9.65
N ASP A 55 -1.20 2.78 -9.05
CA ASP A 55 0.00 3.23 -9.77
C ASP A 55 0.82 2.03 -10.28
N VAL A 56 1.00 0.99 -9.46
CA VAL A 56 1.66 -0.25 -9.88
C VAL A 56 0.91 -0.91 -11.04
N ASP A 57 -0.41 -1.02 -10.96
CA ASP A 57 -1.24 -1.59 -12.03
C ASP A 57 -1.10 -0.82 -13.34
N LYS A 58 -1.08 0.52 -13.26
CA LYS A 58 -0.87 1.39 -14.41
C LYS A 58 0.51 1.16 -15.03
N ILE A 59 1.58 1.19 -14.22
CA ILE A 59 2.96 1.00 -14.68
C ILE A 59 3.13 -0.36 -15.35
N VAL A 60 2.58 -1.43 -14.75
CA VAL A 60 2.64 -2.78 -15.32
C VAL A 60 1.93 -2.81 -16.66
N THR A 61 0.72 -2.24 -16.75
CA THR A 61 -0.07 -2.19 -17.99
C THR A 61 0.64 -1.42 -19.09
N ASP A 62 1.16 -0.24 -18.78
CA ASP A 62 1.85 0.62 -19.74
C ASP A 62 3.12 -0.09 -20.26
N LYS A 63 3.88 -0.72 -19.35
CA LYS A 63 5.09 -1.44 -19.75
C LYS A 63 4.80 -2.72 -20.53
N GLU A 64 3.68 -3.37 -20.28
CA GLU A 64 3.24 -4.51 -21.11
C GLU A 64 2.93 -4.11 -22.54
N LYS A 65 2.22 -2.99 -22.72
CA LYS A 65 1.94 -2.47 -24.07
C LYS A 65 3.21 -2.09 -24.81
N GLU A 66 4.12 -1.37 -24.14
CA GLU A 66 5.41 -0.98 -24.73
C GLU A 66 6.22 -2.20 -25.20
N ILE A 67 6.17 -3.33 -24.48
CA ILE A 67 6.85 -4.57 -24.88
C ILE A 67 6.15 -5.26 -26.07
N MET A 68 4.83 -5.13 -26.19
CA MET A 68 4.03 -5.75 -27.26
C MET A 68 4.03 -4.96 -28.58
N GLU A 69 4.32 -3.65 -28.54
CA GLU A 69 4.39 -2.77 -29.71
C GLU A 69 5.76 -2.79 -30.43
N VAL A 70 6.70 -3.63 -29.98
CA VAL A 70 8.04 -3.83 -30.59
C VAL A 70 8.03 -4.98 -31.60
#